data_AF-A0A8J4DEI0-F1
#
_entry.id   AF-A0A8J4DEI0-F1
#
_cell.length_a   1.000
_cell.length_b   1.000
_cell.length_c   1.000
_cell.angle_alpha   90.00
_cell.angle_beta   90.00
_cell.angle_gamma   90.00
#
_symmetry.space_group_name_H-M   'P 1'
#
loop_
_entity.id
_entity.type
_entity.pdbx_description
1 polymer ?
#
loop_
_entity_poly.entity_id
_entity_poly.type
_entity_poly.pdbx_seq_one_letter_code
_entity_poly.pdbx_strand_id
1 'polypeptide(L)'
;MRMEGPGPLLRLPEVGIHHLSLFAEGGQYTDAEADTIDSRALPWQNPQDERAMAELRVTGYYYGYLRDRPDSVVHALRVLAKDDGMALVHCAAGKDRTGVVSALALAVAGVTKDAIIADYAATGERIELILARLRASETYRTDLDGKPADSHLPRPEYMAQFFTTLENRFGGPLGWLDAHGWTERDTEAMRTRLLV
;
A
#
# COMPACT_ATOMS: atom_id res chain seq x y z
N MET A 1 16.39 -18.70 -5.77
CA MET A 1 15.22 -18.01 -6.34
C MET A 1 15.63 -16.57 -6.63
N ARG A 2 15.79 -16.16 -7.90
CA ARG A 2 16.01 -14.74 -8.24
C ARG A 2 14.63 -14.10 -8.30
N MET A 3 14.16 -13.54 -7.19
CA MET A 3 12.81 -12.96 -7.06
C MET A 3 12.71 -11.57 -7.70
N GLU A 4 13.24 -11.43 -8.92
CA GLU A 4 13.46 -10.18 -9.67
C GLU A 4 14.78 -9.44 -9.32
N GLY A 5 15.46 -8.99 -10.38
CA GLY A 5 16.84 -8.48 -10.35
C GLY A 5 16.91 -6.96 -10.55
N PRO A 6 18.12 -6.38 -10.53
CA PRO A 6 18.29 -4.94 -10.59
C PRO A 6 17.74 -4.36 -11.91
N GLY A 7 16.67 -3.56 -11.80
CA GLY A 7 16.11 -2.78 -12.90
C GLY A 7 17.09 -1.73 -13.46
N PRO A 8 16.79 -1.13 -14.62
CA PRO A 8 17.70 -0.20 -15.29
C PRO A 8 18.08 1.02 -14.45
N LEU A 9 17.22 1.43 -13.51
CA LEU A 9 17.45 2.56 -12.61
C LEU A 9 18.62 2.35 -11.65
N LEU A 10 18.97 1.10 -11.31
CA LEU A 10 20.12 0.79 -10.44
C LEU A 10 21.48 1.10 -11.07
N ARG A 11 21.50 1.44 -12.37
CA ARG A 11 22.72 1.84 -13.08
C ARG A 11 22.90 3.36 -13.15
N LEU A 12 21.93 4.13 -12.66
CA LEU A 12 21.96 5.59 -12.70
C LEU A 12 22.45 6.12 -11.33
N PRO A 13 23.65 6.70 -11.24
CA PRO A 13 24.20 7.18 -9.97
C PRO A 13 23.38 8.31 -9.34
N GLU A 14 22.60 9.03 -10.14
CA GLU A 14 21.67 10.08 -9.70
C GLU A 14 20.38 9.54 -9.05
N VAL A 15 20.13 8.22 -9.12
CA VAL A 15 18.92 7.61 -8.54
C VAL A 15 19.24 7.04 -7.16
N GLY A 16 18.72 7.69 -6.12
CA GLY A 16 18.65 7.15 -4.77
C GLY A 16 17.58 6.05 -4.68
N ILE A 17 17.91 4.92 -4.02
CA ILE A 17 16.99 3.78 -3.88
C ILE A 17 16.82 3.45 -2.41
N HIS A 18 15.58 3.53 -1.93
CA HIS A 18 15.19 3.21 -0.56
C HIS A 18 14.40 1.90 -0.57
N HIS A 19 14.97 0.85 0.03
CA HIS A 19 14.31 -0.44 0.18
C HIS A 19 13.46 -0.48 1.46
N LEU A 20 12.19 -0.10 1.34
CA LEU A 20 11.27 0.02 2.47
C LEU A 20 10.13 -1.00 2.34
N SER A 21 10.43 -2.26 2.71
CA SER A 21 9.40 -3.31 2.70
C SER A 21 8.28 -2.99 3.70
N LEU A 22 7.04 -3.18 3.25
CA LEU A 22 5.85 -3.09 4.11
C LEU A 22 5.44 -4.44 4.72
N PHE A 23 6.20 -5.50 4.43
CA PHE A 23 6.01 -6.81 5.04
C PHE A 23 7.01 -7.03 6.17
N ALA A 24 6.57 -7.76 7.21
CA ALA A 24 7.47 -8.26 8.24
C ALA A 24 8.54 -9.17 7.59
N GLU A 25 9.79 -9.04 8.01
CA GLU A 25 10.85 -9.96 7.56
C GLU A 25 10.63 -11.31 8.25
N GLY A 26 9.91 -12.22 7.58
CA GLY A 26 9.57 -13.52 8.14
C GLY A 26 8.83 -14.53 7.23
N GLY A 27 8.45 -14.18 6.00
CA GLY A 27 7.69 -15.07 5.11
C GLY A 27 8.52 -15.66 3.96
N GLN A 28 8.36 -16.96 3.68
CA GLN A 28 9.01 -17.67 2.56
C GLN A 28 8.35 -17.46 1.19
N TYR A 29 7.36 -16.57 1.06
CA TYR A 29 6.59 -16.38 -0.17
C TYR A 29 6.27 -14.90 -0.40
N THR A 30 6.34 -14.47 -1.65
CA THR A 30 6.26 -13.06 -2.07
C THR A 30 4.93 -12.36 -1.82
N ASP A 31 3.88 -13.05 -1.38
CA ASP A 31 2.62 -12.44 -0.89
C ASP A 31 1.79 -13.45 -0.02
N ALA A 32 2.39 -14.51 0.58
CA ALA A 32 1.62 -15.61 1.21
C ALA A 32 1.48 -15.59 2.74
N GLU A 33 1.45 -14.42 3.37
CA GLU A 33 0.71 -14.26 4.65
C GLU A 33 -0.75 -13.81 4.40
N ALA A 34 -1.27 -14.08 3.19
CA ALA A 34 -2.65 -13.86 2.81
C ALA A 34 -3.65 -14.87 3.41
N ASP A 35 -3.21 -15.81 4.25
CA ASP A 35 -4.07 -16.82 4.89
C ASP A 35 -3.95 -16.87 6.42
N THR A 36 -3.09 -16.06 7.04
CA THR A 36 -2.82 -16.12 8.50
C THR A 36 -3.38 -14.93 9.28
N ILE A 37 -4.51 -14.37 8.86
CA ILE A 37 -5.38 -13.72 9.84
C ILE A 37 -6.05 -14.84 10.61
N ASP A 38 -5.65 -15.02 11.88
CA ASP A 38 -6.33 -15.90 12.83
C ASP A 38 -7.82 -15.54 12.84
N SER A 39 -8.61 -16.39 12.20
CA SER A 39 -10.07 -16.27 12.12
C SER A 39 -10.75 -16.31 13.50
N ARG A 40 -9.98 -16.56 14.57
CA ARG A 40 -10.44 -16.56 15.96
C ARG A 40 -10.40 -15.18 16.64
N ALA A 41 -9.82 -14.16 16.00
CA ALA A 41 -9.72 -12.81 16.58
C ALA A 41 -10.87 -11.86 16.17
N LEU A 42 -11.83 -12.30 15.36
CA LEU A 42 -13.02 -11.51 15.02
C LEU A 42 -14.25 -12.03 15.78
N PRO A 43 -14.92 -11.19 16.58
CA PRO A 43 -16.21 -11.55 17.13
C PRO A 43 -17.20 -11.68 15.96
N TRP A 44 -18.19 -12.55 16.07
CA TRP A 44 -19.25 -12.81 15.07
C TRP A 44 -18.89 -13.84 13.98
N GLN A 45 -18.96 -15.12 14.36
CA GLN A 45 -19.02 -16.26 13.44
C GLN A 45 -20.40 -16.33 12.76
N ASN A 46 -20.55 -15.75 11.56
CA ASN A 46 -21.65 -16.13 10.67
C ASN A 46 -21.15 -16.31 9.22
N PRO A 47 -21.19 -17.53 8.65
CA PRO A 47 -20.61 -17.86 7.33
C PRO A 47 -21.30 -17.25 6.10
N GLN A 48 -22.33 -16.41 6.26
CA GLN A 48 -23.27 -16.10 5.18
C GLN A 48 -22.84 -14.96 4.24
N ASP A 49 -21.68 -14.33 4.46
CA ASP A 49 -21.21 -13.21 3.62
C ASP A 49 -19.71 -13.34 3.30
N GLU A 50 -19.34 -14.38 2.54
CA GLU A 50 -17.95 -14.61 2.09
C GLU A 50 -17.34 -13.37 1.41
N ARG A 51 -18.16 -12.60 0.69
CA ARG A 51 -17.76 -11.34 0.07
C ARG A 51 -17.44 -10.29 1.11
N ALA A 52 -18.33 -9.97 2.06
CA ALA A 52 -18.03 -8.99 3.10
C ALA A 52 -16.84 -9.41 3.97
N MET A 53 -16.66 -10.72 4.19
CA MET A 53 -15.47 -11.27 4.86
C MET A 53 -14.19 -11.10 4.04
N ALA A 54 -14.24 -11.25 2.70
CA ALA A 54 -13.13 -10.95 1.82
C ALA A 54 -12.80 -9.45 1.79
N GLU A 55 -13.81 -8.58 1.81
CA GLU A 55 -13.62 -7.12 1.86
C GLU A 55 -12.97 -6.68 3.19
N LEU A 56 -13.40 -7.26 4.32
CA LEU A 56 -12.76 -7.05 5.63
C LEU A 56 -11.32 -7.60 5.69
N ARG A 57 -11.03 -8.71 4.99
CA ARG A 57 -9.67 -9.25 4.87
C ARG A 57 -8.74 -8.31 4.09
N VAL A 58 -9.21 -7.70 3.00
CA VAL A 58 -8.39 -6.75 2.22
C VAL A 58 -8.07 -5.48 3.01
N THR A 59 -9.06 -4.91 3.70
CA THR A 59 -8.83 -3.79 4.62
C THR A 59 -7.87 -4.19 5.75
N GLY A 60 -7.96 -5.45 6.21
CA GLY A 60 -7.01 -6.06 7.12
C GLY A 60 -5.57 -6.05 6.61
N TYR A 61 -5.34 -6.26 5.30
CA TYR A 61 -3.99 -6.18 4.71
C TYR A 61 -3.44 -4.76 4.66
N TYR A 62 -4.25 -3.77 4.27
CA TYR A 62 -3.78 -2.38 4.17
C TYR A 62 -3.40 -1.83 5.54
N TYR A 63 -4.23 -2.12 6.55
CA TYR A 63 -3.88 -1.81 7.92
C TYR A 63 -2.71 -2.69 8.44
N GLY A 64 -2.62 -3.93 7.98
CA GLY A 64 -1.50 -4.84 8.26
C GLY A 64 -0.14 -4.22 7.91
N TYR A 65 -0.02 -3.57 6.74
CA TYR A 65 1.22 -2.86 6.35
C TYR A 65 1.66 -1.83 7.39
N LEU A 66 0.71 -1.04 7.92
CA LEU A 66 0.97 -0.03 8.94
C LEU A 66 1.28 -0.65 10.29
N ARG A 67 0.54 -1.69 10.68
CA ARG A 67 0.74 -2.41 11.94
C ARG A 67 2.09 -3.11 12.00
N ASP A 68 2.48 -3.76 10.90
CA ASP A 68 3.62 -4.67 10.87
C ASP A 68 4.93 -3.94 10.60
N ARG A 69 4.91 -2.88 9.77
CA ARG A 69 6.09 -2.06 9.42
C ARG A 69 5.82 -0.55 9.54
N PRO A 70 5.43 -0.05 10.72
CA PRO A 70 5.22 1.38 10.92
C PRO A 70 6.50 2.20 10.63
N ASP A 71 7.66 1.60 10.93
CA ASP A 71 8.99 2.16 10.63
C ASP A 71 9.17 2.44 9.14
N SER A 72 8.88 1.45 8.28
CA SER A 72 9.01 1.59 6.83
C SER A 72 8.02 2.60 6.26
N VAL A 73 6.78 2.61 6.74
CA VAL A 73 5.75 3.55 6.27
C VAL A 73 6.14 5.00 6.61
N VAL A 74 6.52 5.26 7.85
CA VAL A 74 6.96 6.60 8.29
C VAL A 74 8.22 7.02 7.55
N HIS A 75 9.18 6.11 7.37
CA HIS A 75 10.39 6.38 6.59
C HIS A 75 10.06 6.75 5.14
N ALA A 76 9.18 6.00 4.48
CA ALA A 76 8.80 6.24 3.09
C ALA A 76 8.21 7.65 2.92
N LEU A 77 7.32 8.06 3.83
CA LEU A 77 6.74 9.40 3.82
C LEU A 77 7.79 10.49 4.08
N ARG A 78 8.80 10.24 4.92
CA ARG A 78 9.89 11.19 5.16
C ARG A 78 10.80 11.36 3.95
N VAL A 79 11.12 10.27 3.26
CA VAL A 79 11.87 10.30 2.00
C VAL A 79 11.10 11.12 0.97
N LEU A 80 9.80 10.84 0.80
CA LEU A 80 8.94 11.62 -0.11
C LEU A 80 8.89 13.11 0.23
N ALA A 81 8.95 13.46 1.52
CA ALA A 81 8.84 14.84 1.98
C ALA A 81 10.17 15.63 1.95
N LYS A 82 11.32 14.96 2.10
CA LYS A 82 12.60 15.63 2.42
C LYS A 82 13.75 15.35 1.47
N ASP A 83 13.71 14.26 0.71
CA ASP A 83 14.81 13.95 -0.20
C ASP A 83 14.74 14.84 -1.45
N ASP A 84 15.93 15.17 -1.97
CA ASP A 84 16.08 16.01 -3.15
C ASP A 84 15.57 15.32 -4.42
N GLY A 85 15.00 16.10 -5.34
CA GLY A 85 14.56 15.62 -6.64
C GLY A 85 13.16 14.99 -6.66
N MET A 86 12.82 14.30 -7.75
CA MET A 86 11.51 13.66 -7.93
C MET A 86 11.51 12.26 -7.33
N ALA A 87 10.42 11.90 -6.65
CA ALA A 87 10.26 10.58 -6.06
C ALA A 87 9.36 9.68 -6.91
N LEU A 88 9.70 8.38 -6.97
CA LEU A 88 8.89 7.33 -7.57
C LEU A 88 8.62 6.25 -6.50
N VAL A 89 7.36 6.09 -6.11
CA VAL A 89 6.93 4.99 -5.25
C VAL A 89 6.41 3.86 -6.14
N HIS A 90 6.92 2.65 -5.96
CA HIS A 90 6.44 1.50 -6.71
C HIS A 90 6.46 0.22 -5.87
N CYS A 91 5.67 -0.77 -6.31
CA CYS A 91 5.75 -2.15 -5.88
C CYS A 91 5.76 -3.05 -7.13
N ALA A 92 5.25 -4.27 -7.05
CA ALA A 92 5.10 -5.14 -8.22
C ALA A 92 4.04 -4.59 -9.20
N ALA A 93 2.79 -4.51 -8.75
CA ALA A 93 1.66 -4.01 -9.54
C ALA A 93 1.52 -2.48 -9.49
N GLY A 94 2.09 -1.82 -8.49
CA GLY A 94 1.88 -0.39 -8.24
C GLY A 94 0.50 -0.06 -7.67
N LYS A 95 -0.23 -1.05 -7.12
CA LYS A 95 -1.63 -0.90 -6.68
C LYS A 95 -1.77 -0.82 -5.16
N ASP A 96 -1.57 -1.92 -4.43
CA ASP A 96 -1.92 -2.01 -3.01
C ASP A 96 -0.92 -1.25 -2.10
N ARG A 97 0.31 -1.75 -1.99
CA ARG A 97 1.37 -1.13 -1.16
C ARG A 97 1.70 0.30 -1.60
N THR A 98 1.81 0.51 -2.91
CA THR A 98 1.99 1.86 -3.48
C THR A 98 0.79 2.74 -3.17
N GLY A 99 -0.44 2.24 -3.35
CA GLY A 99 -1.67 2.99 -3.07
C GLY A 99 -1.79 3.41 -1.62
N VAL A 100 -1.42 2.56 -0.65
CA VAL A 100 -1.42 2.91 0.77
C VAL A 100 -0.43 4.04 1.08
N VAL A 101 0.80 3.95 0.59
CA VAL A 101 1.82 5.01 0.81
C VAL A 101 1.39 6.32 0.14
N SER A 102 0.91 6.27 -1.11
CA SER A 102 0.41 7.44 -1.83
C SER A 102 -0.80 8.06 -1.13
N ALA A 103 -1.75 7.24 -0.65
CA ALA A 103 -2.92 7.71 0.06
C ALA A 103 -2.56 8.44 1.35
N LEU A 104 -1.59 7.93 2.13
CA LEU A 104 -1.10 8.61 3.32
C LEU A 104 -0.39 9.94 2.99
N ALA A 105 0.45 9.96 1.95
CA ALA A 105 1.13 11.18 1.53
C ALA A 105 0.14 12.28 1.09
N LEU A 106 -0.86 11.91 0.30
CA LEU A 106 -1.92 12.82 -0.15
C LEU A 106 -2.80 13.30 1.03
N ALA A 107 -3.09 12.42 2.00
CA ALA A 107 -3.81 12.81 3.21
C ALA A 107 -3.03 13.84 4.04
N VAL A 108 -1.71 13.67 4.20
CA VAL A 108 -0.84 14.66 4.87
C VAL A 108 -0.82 15.99 4.09
N ALA A 109 -0.81 15.92 2.76
CA ALA A 109 -0.91 17.08 1.88
C ALA A 109 -2.27 17.80 1.96
N GLY A 110 -3.28 17.22 2.64
CA GLY A 110 -4.60 17.82 2.81
C GLY A 110 -5.55 17.58 1.64
N VAL A 111 -5.25 16.62 0.77
CA VAL A 111 -6.14 16.20 -0.31
C VAL A 111 -7.38 15.53 0.28
N THR A 112 -8.55 15.75 -0.32
CA THR A 112 -9.80 15.17 0.17
C THR A 112 -9.79 13.65 0.05
N LYS A 113 -10.40 12.97 1.01
CA LYS A 113 -10.53 11.51 1.03
C LYS A 113 -11.11 10.96 -0.29
N ASP A 114 -12.14 11.62 -0.83
CA ASP A 114 -12.79 11.17 -2.07
C ASP A 114 -11.87 11.27 -3.27
N ALA A 115 -11.03 12.30 -3.36
CA ALA A 115 -10.04 12.43 -4.42
C ALA A 115 -8.95 11.35 -4.31
N ILE A 116 -8.51 11.03 -3.08
CA ILE A 116 -7.54 9.95 -2.84
C ILE A 116 -8.11 8.58 -3.25
N ILE A 117 -9.37 8.32 -2.91
CA ILE A 117 -10.05 7.07 -3.29
C ILE A 117 -10.19 6.98 -4.82
N ALA A 118 -10.52 8.09 -5.49
CA ALA A 118 -10.62 8.15 -6.94
C ALA A 118 -9.26 7.90 -7.62
N ASP A 119 -8.18 8.51 -7.12
CA ASP A 119 -6.82 8.29 -7.62
C ASP A 119 -6.39 6.82 -7.50
N TYR A 120 -6.64 6.21 -6.34
CA TYR A 120 -6.40 4.77 -6.14
C TYR A 120 -7.17 3.91 -7.15
N ALA A 121 -8.46 4.20 -7.36
CA ALA A 121 -9.31 3.45 -8.28
C ALA A 121 -8.91 3.62 -9.76
N ALA A 122 -8.30 4.76 -10.13
CA ALA A 122 -7.82 5.03 -11.49
C ALA A 122 -6.74 4.02 -11.95
N THR A 123 -6.04 3.36 -11.03
CA THR A 123 -5.15 2.22 -11.36
C THR A 123 -5.89 1.13 -12.16
N GLY A 124 -7.21 1.00 -11.97
CA GLY A 124 -8.07 0.05 -12.66
C GLY A 124 -8.10 0.25 -14.18
N GLU A 125 -7.89 1.47 -14.67
CA GLU A 125 -7.85 1.78 -16.10
C GLU A 125 -6.69 1.07 -16.82
N ARG A 126 -5.63 0.71 -16.09
CA ARG A 126 -4.42 0.08 -16.63
C ARG A 126 -4.21 -1.34 -16.11
N ILE A 127 -5.15 -1.89 -15.36
CA ILE A 127 -4.97 -3.16 -14.65
C ILE A 127 -4.67 -4.33 -15.60
N GLU A 128 -5.34 -4.41 -16.76
CA GLU A 128 -5.08 -5.46 -17.75
C GLU A 128 -3.64 -5.42 -18.28
N LEU A 129 -3.11 -4.23 -18.55
CA LEU A 129 -1.72 -4.06 -18.98
C LEU A 129 -0.73 -4.41 -17.88
N ILE A 130 -1.04 -4.04 -16.63
CA ILE A 130 -0.23 -4.37 -15.45
C ILE A 130 -0.18 -5.88 -15.26
N LEU A 131 -1.32 -6.56 -15.30
CA LEU A 131 -1.43 -8.01 -15.16
C LEU A 131 -0.72 -8.75 -16.30
N ALA A 132 -0.89 -8.30 -17.55
CA ALA A 132 -0.18 -8.86 -18.69
C ALA A 132 1.36 -8.75 -18.52
N ARG A 133 1.86 -7.59 -18.08
CA ARG A 133 3.27 -7.38 -17.77
C ARG A 133 3.76 -8.33 -16.67
N LEU A 134 3.01 -8.44 -15.57
CA LEU A 134 3.40 -9.27 -14.43
C LEU A 134 3.36 -10.77 -14.77
N ARG A 135 2.39 -11.23 -15.56
CA ARG A 135 2.33 -12.62 -16.04
C ARG A 135 3.53 -13.02 -16.91
N ALA A 136 4.24 -12.06 -17.52
CA ALA A 136 5.48 -12.34 -18.24
C ALA A 136 6.66 -12.65 -17.30
N SER A 137 6.57 -12.33 -16.01
CA SER A 137 7.54 -12.70 -14.99
C SER A 137 7.18 -14.06 -14.38
N GLU A 138 8.12 -15.01 -14.38
CA GLU A 138 7.92 -16.32 -13.75
C GLU A 138 7.59 -16.20 -12.25
N THR A 139 8.10 -15.17 -11.58
CA THR A 139 7.86 -14.92 -10.14
C THR A 139 6.40 -14.60 -9.84
N TYR A 140 5.74 -13.83 -10.70
CA TYR A 140 4.34 -13.40 -10.46
C TYR A 140 3.30 -14.25 -11.17
N ARG A 141 3.67 -14.93 -12.26
CA ARG A 141 2.74 -15.73 -13.07
C ARG A 141 1.96 -16.75 -12.24
N THR A 142 2.63 -17.49 -11.37
CA THR A 142 1.98 -18.54 -10.55
C THR A 142 0.94 -17.99 -9.58
N ASP A 143 1.20 -16.84 -8.93
CA ASP A 143 0.21 -16.22 -8.03
C ASP A 143 -0.98 -15.63 -8.80
N LEU A 144 -0.70 -15.00 -9.95
CA LEU A 144 -1.74 -14.37 -10.78
C LEU A 144 -2.67 -15.38 -11.45
N ASP A 145 -2.15 -16.51 -11.92
CA ASP A 145 -2.97 -17.54 -12.57
C ASP A 145 -3.79 -18.34 -11.55
N GLY A 146 -3.42 -18.30 -10.27
CA GLY A 146 -4.14 -18.93 -9.16
C GLY A 146 -5.36 -18.14 -8.67
N LYS A 147 -5.58 -16.91 -9.15
CA LYS A 147 -6.65 -16.01 -8.69
C LYS A 147 -7.53 -15.51 -9.84
N PRO A 148 -8.83 -15.29 -9.61
CA PRO A 148 -9.71 -14.63 -10.59
C PRO A 148 -9.20 -13.24 -10.98
N ALA A 149 -9.33 -12.85 -12.25
CA ALA A 149 -8.84 -11.57 -12.76
C ALA A 149 -9.44 -10.35 -12.02
N ASP A 150 -10.70 -10.45 -11.62
CA ASP A 150 -11.45 -9.41 -10.91
C ASP A 150 -10.97 -9.19 -9.46
N SER A 151 -10.25 -10.15 -8.87
CA SER A 151 -9.62 -10.02 -7.56
C SER A 151 -8.46 -9.01 -7.58
N HIS A 152 -7.89 -8.74 -8.76
CA HIS A 152 -6.78 -7.82 -8.92
C HIS A 152 -7.23 -6.36 -9.13
N LEU A 153 -8.52 -6.11 -9.34
CA LEU A 153 -9.06 -4.76 -9.53
C LEU A 153 -8.87 -3.89 -8.27
N PRO A 154 -8.48 -2.61 -8.43
CA PRO A 154 -8.52 -1.66 -7.32
C PRO A 154 -9.97 -1.30 -7.04
N ARG A 155 -10.49 -1.76 -5.90
CA ARG A 155 -11.86 -1.44 -5.48
C ARG A 155 -11.86 -0.21 -4.56
N PRO A 156 -12.54 0.89 -4.92
CA PRO A 156 -12.56 2.11 -4.11
C PRO A 156 -13.04 1.85 -2.67
N GLU A 157 -13.90 0.85 -2.48
CA GLU A 157 -14.41 0.42 -1.18
C GLU A 157 -13.28 -0.02 -0.24
N TYR A 158 -12.21 -0.64 -0.76
CA TYR A 158 -11.06 -1.07 0.06
C TYR A 158 -10.29 0.12 0.62
N MET A 159 -10.05 1.13 -0.22
CA MET A 159 -9.39 2.35 0.24
C MET A 159 -10.30 3.12 1.21
N ALA A 160 -11.60 3.19 0.94
CA ALA A 160 -12.56 3.81 1.85
C ALA A 160 -12.58 3.15 3.24
N GLN A 161 -12.64 1.81 3.28
CA GLN A 161 -12.60 1.05 4.54
C GLN A 161 -11.27 1.19 5.28
N PHE A 162 -10.15 1.30 4.55
CA PHE A 162 -8.84 1.59 5.14
C PHE A 162 -8.86 2.94 5.86
N PHE A 163 -9.37 4.01 5.22
CA PHE A 163 -9.55 5.29 5.89
C PHE A 163 -10.48 5.19 7.10
N THR A 164 -11.63 4.51 7.00
CA THR A 164 -12.52 4.28 8.15
C THR A 164 -11.81 3.59 9.32
N THR A 165 -10.90 2.65 9.02
CA THR A 165 -10.11 1.98 10.05
C THR A 165 -9.17 2.95 10.77
N LEU A 166 -8.52 3.85 10.03
CA LEU A 166 -7.65 4.88 10.61
C LEU A 166 -8.43 5.92 11.42
N GLU A 167 -9.58 6.36 10.90
CA GLU A 167 -10.50 7.28 11.60
C GLU A 167 -10.93 6.69 12.95
N ASN A 168 -11.46 5.46 12.95
CA ASN A 168 -12.00 4.85 14.15
C ASN A 168 -10.95 4.55 15.22
N ARG A 169 -9.70 4.25 14.82
CA ARG A 169 -8.65 3.81 15.76
C ARG A 169 -7.73 4.95 16.19
N PHE A 170 -7.52 5.95 15.34
CA PHE A 170 -6.50 6.98 15.55
C PHE A 170 -7.01 8.39 15.32
N GLY A 171 -8.29 8.59 14.97
CA GLY A 171 -8.81 9.90 14.56
C GLY A 171 -8.30 10.35 13.19
N GLY A 172 -7.90 9.39 12.35
CA GLY A 172 -7.52 9.60 10.96
C GLY A 172 -6.05 9.29 10.66
N PRO A 173 -5.62 9.48 9.39
CA PRO A 173 -4.25 9.17 8.95
C PRO A 173 -3.18 9.94 9.72
N LEU A 174 -3.41 11.24 9.97
CA LEU A 174 -2.48 12.08 10.72
C LEU A 174 -2.37 11.65 12.18
N GLY A 175 -3.47 11.19 12.79
CA GLY A 175 -3.43 10.65 14.15
C GLY A 175 -2.66 9.34 14.25
N TRP A 176 -2.75 8.48 13.22
CA TRP A 176 -1.89 7.29 13.16
C TRP A 176 -0.42 7.70 13.01
N LEU A 177 -0.11 8.66 12.13
CA LEU A 177 1.24 9.14 11.90
C LEU A 177 1.86 9.77 13.15
N ASP A 178 1.11 10.62 13.86
CA ASP A 178 1.54 11.25 15.12
C ASP A 178 1.88 10.19 16.18
N ALA A 179 1.03 9.18 16.34
CA ALA A 179 1.27 8.05 17.24
C ALA A 179 2.55 7.25 16.91
N HIS A 180 3.08 7.38 15.69
CA HIS A 180 4.31 6.72 15.22
C HIS A 180 5.46 7.73 14.99
N GLY A 181 5.39 8.90 15.62
CA GLY A 181 6.49 9.85 15.68
C GLY A 181 6.64 10.72 14.43
N TRP A 182 5.62 10.81 13.57
CA TRP A 182 5.51 11.85 12.56
C TRP A 182 5.25 13.20 13.23
N THR A 183 5.93 14.25 12.76
CA THR A 183 5.89 15.57 13.42
C THR A 183 5.22 16.63 12.56
N GLU A 184 4.86 17.76 13.16
CA GLU A 184 4.38 18.94 12.40
C GLU A 184 5.37 19.39 11.32
N ARG A 185 6.68 19.30 11.59
CA ARG A 185 7.73 19.59 10.61
C ARG A 185 7.72 18.63 9.43
N ASP A 186 7.41 17.35 9.68
CA ASP A 186 7.27 16.36 8.61
C ASP A 186 6.04 16.70 7.72
N THR A 187 4.92 17.10 8.34
CA THR A 187 3.71 17.56 7.62
C THR A 187 3.97 18.80 6.77
N GLU A 188 4.67 19.80 7.32
CA GLU A 188 5.02 21.02 6.60
C GLU A 188 5.90 20.70 5.39
N ALA A 189 6.95 19.91 5.57
CA ALA A 189 7.83 19.48 4.48
C ALA A 189 7.06 18.78 3.36
N MET A 190 6.16 17.84 3.70
CA MET A 190 5.34 17.14 2.71
C MET A 190 4.43 18.10 1.94
N ARG A 191 3.76 19.04 2.62
CA ARG A 191 2.88 20.03 1.99
C ARG A 191 3.65 20.97 1.07
N THR A 192 4.79 21.47 1.51
CA THR A 192 5.71 22.28 0.67
C THR A 192 6.17 21.49 -0.55
N ARG A 193 6.37 20.18 -0.42
CA ARG A 193 6.85 19.35 -1.53
C ARG A 193 5.79 19.07 -2.60
N LEU A 194 4.51 18.95 -2.22
CA LEU A 194 3.44 18.47 -3.10
C LEU A 194 2.46 19.55 -3.57
N LEU A 195 2.35 20.69 -2.88
CA LEU A 195 1.38 21.76 -3.22
C LEU A 195 2.01 22.97 -3.91
N VAL A 196 3.32 22.95 -4.14
CA VAL A 196 4.11 24.06 -4.69
C VAL A 196 4.41 23.83 -6.16
#